data_AF-A0A1W1V6Q4-F1
#
_entry.id   AF-A0A1W1V6Q4-F1
#
_cell.length_a   1.000
_cell.length_b   1.000
_cell.length_c   1.000
_cell.angle_alpha   90.00
_cell.angle_beta   90.00
_cell.angle_gamma   90.00
#
_symmetry.space_group_name_H-M   'P 1'
#
loop_
_entity.id
_entity.type
_entity.pdbx_description
1 polymer ?
#
loop_
_entity_poly.entity_id
_entity_poly.type
_entity_poly.pdbx_seq_one_letter_code
_entity_poly.pdbx_strand_id
1 'polypeptide(L)' 'MSVPLKARVAEVEDLVAALKEAREEWLAAQSLFAEVSEPDLVDQVIYRLQAAERKYMYLWKELQQKWTRSG' A
#
# COMPACT_ATOMS: atom_id res chain seq x y z
N MET A 1 15.03 23.30 -12.25
CA MET A 1 15.85 22.74 -11.15
C MET A 1 15.89 21.24 -11.30
N SER A 2 17.06 20.64 -11.51
CA SER A 2 17.19 19.17 -11.56
C SER A 2 17.19 18.61 -10.13
N VAL A 3 16.26 17.70 -9.84
CA VAL A 3 16.23 16.99 -8.57
C VAL A 3 17.46 16.07 -8.47
N PRO A 4 18.24 16.12 -7.38
CA PRO A 4 19.44 15.29 -7.23
C PRO A 4 19.10 13.80 -7.21
N LEU A 5 19.94 12.97 -7.85
CA LEU A 5 19.74 11.52 -7.98
C LEU A 5 19.53 10.82 -6.63
N LYS A 6 20.26 11.23 -5.59
CA LYS A 6 20.13 10.68 -4.22
C LYS A 6 18.72 10.88 -3.64
N ALA A 7 18.08 12.01 -3.91
CA ALA A 7 16.73 12.27 -3.41
C ALA A 7 15.69 11.39 -4.11
N ARG A 8 15.90 11.05 -5.39
CA ARG A 8 15.02 10.13 -6.12
C ARG A 8 15.14 8.69 -5.64
N VAL A 9 16.36 8.25 -5.29
CA VAL A 9 16.58 6.91 -4.73
C VAL A 9 15.88 6.78 -3.38
N ALA A 10 16.07 7.75 -2.47
CA ALA A 10 15.40 7.76 -1.17
C ALA A 10 13.86 7.74 -1.32
N GLU A 11 13.30 8.55 -2.21
CA GLU A 11 11.86 8.57 -2.47
C GLU A 11 11.32 7.22 -2.98
N VAL A 12 12.07 6.52 -3.83
CA VAL A 12 11.70 5.17 -4.30
C VAL A 12 11.80 4.14 -3.17
N GLU A 13 12.83 4.22 -2.32
CA GLU A 13 12.97 3.35 -1.15
C GLU A 13 11.81 3.53 -0.17
N ASP A 14 11.40 4.78 0.10
CA ASP A 14 10.26 5.11 0.95
C ASP A 14 8.96 4.55 0.37
N LEU A 15 8.74 4.68 -0.95
CA LEU A 15 7.58 4.10 -1.62
C LEU A 15 7.56 2.58 -1.54
N VAL A 16 8.71 1.93 -1.71
CA VAL A 16 8.82 0.46 -1.59
C VAL A 16 8.56 0.01 -0.17
N ALA A 17 9.03 0.75 0.84
CA ALA A 17 8.73 0.47 2.24
C ALA A 17 7.23 0.61 2.53
N ALA A 18 6.60 1.71 2.11
CA ALA A 18 5.17 1.93 2.27
C ALA A 18 4.32 0.88 1.53
N LEU A 19 4.78 0.39 0.37
CA LEU A 19 4.11 -0.67 -0.39
C LEU A 19 4.13 -2.00 0.37
N LYS A 20 5.26 -2.34 1.02
CA LYS A 20 5.37 -3.54 1.85
C LYS A 20 4.43 -3.45 3.05
N GLU A 21 4.42 -2.33 3.75
CA GLU A 21 3.53 -2.10 4.89
C GLU A 21 2.05 -2.20 4.48
N ALA A 22 1.64 -1.53 3.40
CA ALA A 22 0.27 -1.61 2.89
C ALA A 22 -0.14 -3.04 2.49
N ARG A 23 0.81 -3.84 1.98
CA ARG A 23 0.58 -5.26 1.67
C ARG A 23 0.42 -6.10 2.94
N GLU A 24 1.23 -5.87 3.95
CA GLU A 24 1.12 -6.56 5.25
C GLU A 24 -0.21 -6.24 5.94
N GLU A 25 -0.61 -4.95 5.95
CA GLU A 25 -1.92 -4.51 6.43
C GLU A 25 -3.06 -5.21 5.67
N TRP A 26 -2.93 -5.33 4.35
CA TRP A 26 -3.93 -6.00 3.52
C TRP A 26 -4.02 -7.50 3.82
N LEU A 27 -2.89 -8.20 3.96
CA LEU A 27 -2.88 -9.62 4.33
C LEU A 27 -3.45 -9.85 5.73
N ALA A 28 -3.13 -8.98 6.69
CA ALA A 28 -3.67 -9.05 8.04
C ALA A 28 -5.20 -8.85 8.05
N ALA A 29 -5.70 -7.88 7.28
CA ALA A 29 -7.14 -7.66 7.15
C ALA A 29 -7.86 -8.85 6.48
N GLN A 30 -7.22 -9.52 5.52
CA GLN A 30 -7.75 -10.75 4.91
C GLN A 30 -7.83 -11.90 5.92
N SER A 31 -6.79 -12.11 6.74
CA SER A 31 -6.82 -13.12 7.80
C SER A 31 -7.94 -12.82 8.81
N LEU A 32 -8.03 -11.57 9.25
CA LEU A 32 -9.05 -11.13 10.18
C LEU A 32 -10.47 -11.31 9.62
N PHE A 33 -10.67 -11.04 8.32
CA PHE A 33 -11.96 -11.27 7.66
C PHE A 33 -12.33 -12.75 7.59
N ALA A 34 -11.35 -13.63 7.42
CA ALA A 34 -11.57 -15.07 7.42
C ALA A 34 -11.91 -15.62 8.82
N GLU A 35 -11.46 -14.95 9.88
CA GLU A 35 -11.61 -15.38 11.27
C GLU A 35 -12.78 -14.69 12.01
N VAL A 36 -13.25 -13.54 11.53
CA VAL A 36 -14.30 -12.77 12.21
C VAL A 36 -15.64 -13.52 12.17
N SER A 37 -16.14 -13.90 13.35
CA SER A 37 -17.46 -14.51 13.53
C SER A 37 -18.52 -13.52 14.01
N GLU A 38 -18.09 -12.38 14.55
CA GLU A 38 -18.98 -11.35 15.11
C GLU A 38 -19.55 -10.48 13.97
N PRO A 39 -20.88 -10.54 13.71
CA PRO A 39 -21.51 -9.83 12.61
C PRO A 39 -21.27 -8.31 12.64
N ASP A 40 -21.26 -7.72 13.84
CA ASP A 40 -21.07 -6.28 14.03
C ASP A 40 -19.65 -5.81 13.70
N LEU A 41 -18.68 -6.73 13.67
CA LEU A 41 -17.29 -6.42 13.31
C LEU A 41 -16.99 -6.65 11.83
N VAL A 42 -17.81 -7.42 11.12
CA VAL A 42 -17.61 -7.75 9.69
C VAL A 42 -17.46 -6.48 8.85
N ASP A 43 -18.34 -5.49 9.04
CA ASP A 43 -18.30 -4.23 8.29
C ASP A 43 -17.02 -3.44 8.54
N GLN A 44 -16.54 -3.41 9.79
CA GLN A 44 -15.27 -2.77 10.14
C GLN A 44 -14.10 -3.48 9.46
N VAL A 45 -14.10 -4.81 9.44
CA VAL A 45 -13.05 -5.60 8.80
C VAL A 45 -13.06 -5.42 7.28
N ILE A 46 -14.24 -5.39 6.65
CA ILE A 46 -14.39 -5.08 5.22
C ILE A 46 -13.85 -3.68 4.90
N TYR A 47 -14.18 -2.68 5.74
CA TYR A 47 -13.68 -1.33 5.55
C TYR A 47 -12.14 -1.28 5.60
N ARG A 48 -11.54 -1.94 6.60
CA ARG A 48 -10.08 -2.03 6.73
C ARG A 48 -9.43 -2.74 5.54
N LEU A 49 -10.04 -3.84 5.09
CA LEU A 49 -9.60 -4.60 3.93
C LEU A 49 -9.56 -3.72 2.67
N GLN A 50 -10.65 -3.02 2.37
CA GLN A 50 -10.76 -2.12 1.23
C GLN A 50 -9.82 -0.92 1.32
N ALA A 51 -9.62 -0.37 2.52
CA ALA A 51 -8.69 0.73 2.74
C ALA A 51 -7.24 0.33 2.45
N ALA A 52 -6.81 -0.83 2.97
CA ALA A 52 -5.45 -1.35 2.74
C ALA A 52 -5.22 -1.69 1.25
N GLU A 53 -6.19 -2.32 0.58
CA GLU A 53 -6.13 -2.59 -0.86
C GLU A 53 -5.97 -1.30 -1.68
N ARG A 54 -6.79 -0.26 -1.40
CA ARG A 54 -6.70 1.03 -2.09
C ARG A 54 -5.36 1.72 -1.86
N LYS A 55 -4.84 1.68 -0.62
CA LYS A 55 -3.51 2.22 -0.26
C LYS A 55 -2.42 1.53 -1.09
N TYR A 56 -2.41 0.21 -1.13
CA TYR A 56 -1.45 -0.58 -1.92
C TYR A 56 -1.53 -0.23 -3.42
N MET A 57 -2.73 -0.20 -4.00
CA MET A 57 -2.93 0.12 -5.42
C MET A 57 -2.44 1.53 -5.78
N TYR A 58 -2.67 2.51 -4.90
CA TYR A 58 -2.21 3.88 -5.10
C TYR A 58 -0.67 3.94 -5.14
N LEU A 59 -0.01 3.39 -4.13
CA LEU A 59 1.45 3.37 -4.02
C LEU A 59 2.10 2.61 -5.19
N TRP A 60 1.48 1.50 -5.63
CA TRP A 60 1.95 0.75 -6.80
C TRP A 60 1.92 1.59 -8.08
N LYS A 61 0.81 2.30 -8.32
CA LYS A 61 0.67 3.19 -9.49
C LYS A 61 1.68 4.33 -9.45
N GLU A 62 1.95 4.89 -8.27
CA GLU A 62 2.94 5.95 -8.10
C GLU A 62 4.36 5.45 -8.42
N LEU A 63 4.73 4.29 -7.89
CA LEU A 63 6.02 3.64 -8.18
C LEU A 63 6.18 3.38 -9.69
N GLN A 64 5.15 2.82 -10.35
CA GLN A 64 5.16 2.59 -11.79
C GLN A 64 5.32 3.88 -12.59
N GLN A 65 4.61 4.96 -12.23
CA GLN A 65 4.74 6.25 -12.91
C GLN A 65 6.15 6.83 -12.78
N LYS A 66 6.76 6.71 -11.60
CA LYS A 66 8.13 7.17 -11.35
C LYS A 66 9.15 6.34 -12.13
N TRP A 67 8.93 5.03 -12.25
CA TRP A 67 9.77 4.15 -13.06
C TRP A 67 9.67 4.48 -14.55
N THR A 68 8.46 4.61 -15.10
CA THR A 68 8.23 4.90 -16.53
C THR A 68 8.68 6.31 -16.94
N ARG A 69 8.64 7.31 -16.04
CA ARG A 69 9.20 8.65 -16.31
C ARG A 69 10.73 8.72 -16.23
N SER A 70 11.39 7.63 -15.83
CA SER A 70 12.84 7.53 -15.68
C SER A 70 13.53 6.77 -16.82
N GLY A 71 12.77 6.25 -17.79
CA GLY A 71 13.27 5.68 -19.05
C GLY A 71 13.05 6.64 -20.21
#